data_AF-A0A7C5N6U8-F1
#
_entry.id   AF-A0A7C5N6U8-F1
#
_cell.length_a   1.000
_cell.length_b   1.000
_cell.length_c   1.000
_cell.angle_alpha   90.00
_cell.angle_beta   90.00
_cell.angle_gamma   90.00
#
_symmetry.space_group_name_H-M   'P 1'
#
loop_
_entity.id
_entity.type
_entity.pdbx_description
1 polymer ?
#
loop_
_entity_poly.entity_id
_entity_poly.type
_entity_poly.pdbx_seq_one_letter_code
_entity_poly.pdbx_strand_id
1 'polypeptide(L)' 'VIMGVTMFVQQKLNPAPPDPMQEKMMMALPFVFTVMFAFFPSGLVLYWTVNNILSIAQQWVITRRIEAQAKKL' A
#
# COMPACT_ATOMS: atom_id res chain seq x y z
N VAL A 1 -5.76 9.18 9.20
CA VAL A 1 -6.85 8.79 8.27
C VAL A 1 -6.34 8.60 6.83
N ILE A 2 -5.76 9.63 6.18
CA ILE A 2 -5.27 9.53 4.78
C ILE A 2 -4.28 8.36 4.59
N MET A 3 -3.31 8.23 5.49
CA MET A 3 -2.34 7.12 5.45
C MET A 3 -2.99 5.72 5.49
N GLY A 4 -4.06 5.53 6.27
CA GLY A 4 -4.77 4.25 6.31
C GLY A 4 -5.41 3.87 4.98
N VAL A 5 -5.97 4.88 4.29
CA VAL A 5 -6.54 4.71 2.95
C VAL A 5 -5.44 4.38 1.93
N THR A 6 -4.29 5.06 1.98
CA THR A 6 -3.19 4.80 1.04
C THR A 6 -2.61 3.40 1.23
N MET A 7 -2.41 2.96 2.48
CA MET A 7 -1.93 1.60 2.77
C MET A 7 -2.90 0.51 2.27
N PHE A 8 -4.21 0.73 2.38
CA PHE A 8 -5.22 -0.20 1.85
C PHE A 8 -5.14 -0.30 0.32
N VAL A 9 -5.03 0.84 -0.38
CA VAL A 9 -4.85 0.87 -1.84
C VAL A 9 -3.56 0.15 -2.25
N GLN A 10 -2.46 0.39 -1.53
CA GLN A 10 -1.18 -0.26 -1.80
C GLN A 10 -1.27 -1.79 -1.66
N GLN A 11 -1.97 -2.28 -0.63
CA GLN A 11 -2.16 -3.72 -0.44
C GLN A 11 -2.93 -4.37 -1.59
N LYS A 12 -3.92 -3.67 -2.16
CA LYS A 12 -4.68 -4.18 -3.31
C LYS A 12 -3.86 -4.26 -4.60
N LEU A 13 -2.77 -3.48 -4.71
CA LEU A 13 -1.84 -3.55 -5.84
C LEU A 13 -0.78 -4.65 -5.69
N ASN A 14 -0.60 -5.17 -4.47
CA ASN A 14 0.33 -6.25 -4.21
C ASN A 14 -0.36 -7.61 -4.43
N PRO A 15 0.35 -8.63 -4.95
CA PRO A 15 -0.17 -9.99 -5.02
C PRO A 15 -0.62 -10.47 -3.64
N ALA A 16 -1.79 -11.09 -3.56
CA ALA A 16 -2.28 -11.67 -2.31
C ALA A 16 -1.35 -12.80 -1.85
N PRO A 17 -1.04 -12.90 -0.55
CA PRO A 17 -0.32 -14.05 -0.01
C PRO A 17 -1.09 -15.36 -0.27
N PRO A 18 -0.42 -16.49 -0.52
CA PRO A 18 -1.08 -17.76 -0.83
C PRO A 18 -1.81 -18.39 0.37
N ASP A 19 -1.47 -18.00 1.61
CA ASP A 19 -2.11 -18.51 2.83
C ASP A 19 -3.23 -17.56 3.32
N PRO A 20 -4.48 -18.07 3.51
CA PRO A 20 -5.61 -17.27 3.97
C PRO A 20 -5.44 -16.67 5.38
N MET A 21 -4.60 -17.24 6.24
CA MET A 21 -4.26 -16.64 7.54
C MET A 21 -3.39 -15.41 7.35
N GLN A 22 -2.39 -15.49 6.46
CA GLN A 22 -1.51 -14.37 6.15
C GLN A 22 -2.26 -13.23 5.45
N GLU A 23 -3.21 -13.55 4.57
CA GLU A 23 -4.09 -12.55 3.93
C GLU A 23 -4.88 -11.75 4.97
N LYS A 24 -5.54 -12.42 5.92
CA LYS A 24 -6.31 -11.76 6.98
C LYS A 24 -5.44 -10.88 7.86
N MET A 25 -4.23 -11.34 8.21
CA MET A 25 -3.27 -10.55 8.97
C MET A 25 -2.84 -9.30 8.19
N MET A 26 -2.53 -9.43 6.90
CA MET A 26 -2.17 -8.30 6.05
C MET A 26 -3.32 -7.28 6.00
N MET A 27 -4.57 -7.72 5.81
CA MET A 27 -5.72 -6.81 5.78
C MET A 27 -5.95 -6.05 7.10
N ALA A 28 -5.48 -6.57 8.24
CA ALA A 28 -5.56 -5.89 9.53
C ALA A 28 -4.46 -4.81 9.72
N LEU A 29 -3.31 -4.95 9.06
CA LEU A 29 -2.15 -4.06 9.24
C LEU A 29 -2.45 -2.56 8.98
N PRO A 30 -3.18 -2.16 7.92
CA PRO A 30 -3.48 -0.74 7.68
C PRO A 30 -4.23 -0.09 8.85
N PHE A 31 -5.12 -0.83 9.52
CA PHE A 31 -5.87 -0.33 10.67
C PHE A 31 -4.96 -0.17 11.90
N VAL A 32 -4.13 -1.19 12.16
CA VAL A 32 -3.14 -1.16 13.25
C VAL A 32 -2.20 0.03 13.08
N PHE A 33 -1.62 0.21 11.87
CA PHE A 33 -0.75 1.35 11.59
C PHE A 33 -1.50 2.68 11.70
N THR A 34 -2.73 2.77 11.20
CA THR A 34 -3.52 4.01 11.33
C THR A 34 -3.73 4.44 12.79
N VAL A 35 -4.04 3.48 13.67
CA VAL A 35 -4.19 3.76 15.11
C VAL A 35 -2.84 4.10 15.74
N MET A 36 -1.79 3.34 15.43
CA MET A 36 -0.45 3.59 15.96
C MET A 36 0.05 5.00 15.61
N PHE A 37 -0.08 5.41 14.35
CA PHE A 37 0.37 6.72 13.87
C PHE A 37 -0.50 7.89 14.34
N ALA A 38 -1.69 7.63 14.92
CA ALA A 38 -2.47 8.68 15.56
C ALA A 38 -1.77 9.29 16.79
N PHE A 39 -0.82 8.56 17.39
CA PHE A 39 -0.05 8.99 18.55
C PHE A 39 1.34 9.55 18.19
N PHE A 40 1.69 9.62 16.90
CA PHE A 40 3.00 10.10 16.43
C PHE A 40 2.94 11.56 15.95
N PRO A 41 4.08 12.27 15.92
CA PRO A 41 4.15 13.63 15.39
C PRO A 41 3.64 13.73 13.95
N SER A 42 2.81 14.73 13.67
CA SER A 42 2.14 14.90 12.37
C SER A 42 3.10 15.04 11.19
N GLY A 43 4.30 15.61 11.41
CA GLY A 43 5.34 15.71 10.38
C GLY A 43 5.82 14.34 9.87
N LEU A 44 6.03 13.37 10.77
CA LEU A 44 6.41 12.00 10.40
C LEU A 44 5.27 11.32 9.63
N VAL A 45 4.04 11.48 10.10
CA VAL A 45 2.85 10.91 9.47
C VAL A 45 2.68 11.46 8.05
N LEU A 46 2.86 12.78 7.87
CA LEU A 46 2.77 13.43 6.57
C LEU A 46 3.87 12.94 5.62
N TYR A 47 5.13 12.90 6.08
CA TYR A 47 6.25 12.35 5.31
C TYR A 47 5.92 10.94 4.79
N TRP A 48 5.43 10.08 5.67
CA TRP A 48 5.14 8.70 5.32
C TRP A 48 3.95 8.58 4.37
N THR A 49 2.92 9.41 4.57
CA THR A 49 1.75 9.49 3.67
C THR A 49 2.17 9.87 2.25
N VAL A 50 2.98 10.93 2.10
CA VAL A 50 3.44 11.40 0.79
C VAL A 50 4.31 10.33 0.13
N ASN A 51 5.23 9.72 0.88
CA ASN A 51 6.07 8.65 0.36
C ASN A 51 5.24 7.44 -0.13
N ASN A 52 4.23 7.03 0.65
CA ASN A 52 3.33 5.94 0.31
C ASN A 52 2.55 6.21 -1.00
N ILE A 53 2.02 7.42 -1.16
CA ILE A 53 1.32 7.84 -2.39
C ILE A 53 2.26 7.76 -3.61
N LEU A 54 3.49 8.25 -3.48
CA LEU A 54 4.49 8.19 -4.55
C LEU A 54 4.85 6.75 -4.90
N SER A 55 5.03 5.87 -3.90
CA SER A 55 5.29 4.45 -4.13
C SER A 55 4.13 3.76 -4.85
N ILE A 56 2.88 4.06 -4.49
CA ILE A 56 1.68 3.54 -5.17
C ILE A 56 1.66 3.98 -6.64
N ALA A 57 1.89 5.28 -6.89
CA ALA A 57 1.93 5.81 -8.25
C ALA A 57 3.03 5.14 -9.09
N GLN A 58 4.22 4.98 -8.51
CA GLN A 58 5.32 4.26 -9.16
C GLN A 58 4.95 2.81 -9.46
N GLN A 59 4.42 2.08 -8.48
CA GLN A 59 4.02 0.68 -8.62
C GLN A 59 3.00 0.52 -9.76
N TRP A 60 2.00 1.40 -9.80
CA TRP A 60 0.98 1.39 -10.83
C TRP A 60 1.55 1.59 -12.25
N VAL A 61 2.50 2.51 -12.42
CA VAL A 61 3.19 2.72 -13.70
C VAL A 61 3.99 1.47 -14.10
N ILE A 62 4.71 0.85 -13.15
CA ILE A 62 5.51 -0.36 -13.40
C ILE A 62 4.62 -1.53 -13.83
N THR A 63 3.55 -1.81 -13.08
CA THR A 63 2.62 -2.91 -13.38
C THR A 63 2.04 -2.77 -14.77
N ARG A 64 1.58 -1.56 -15.16
CA ARG A 64 1.07 -1.30 -16.51
C ARG A 64 2.10 -1.51 -17.61
N ARG A 65 3.38 -1.17 -17.36
CA ARG A 65 4.46 -1.40 -18.33
C ARG A 65 4.75 -2.88 -18.50
N ILE A 66 4.76 -3.65 -17.40
CA ILE A 66 4.97 -5.11 -17.44
C ILE A 66 3.82 -5.79 -18.21
N GLU A 67 2.57 -5.44 -17.92
CA GLU A 67 1.39 -5.97 -18.63
C GLU A 67 1.42 -5.65 -20.14
N ALA A 68 1.80 -4.42 -20.49
CA ALA A 68 1.93 -4.01 -21.89
C ALA A 68 3.07 -4.73 -22.63
N GLN A 69 4.16 -5.08 -21.95
CA GLN A 69 5.23 -5.92 -22.50
C GLN A 69 4.78 -7.36 -22.69
N ALA A 70 4.06 -7.94 -21.72
CA ALA A 70 3.53 -9.29 -21.82
C ALA A 70 2.56 -9.46 -23.00
N LYS A 71 1.74 -8.45 -23.31
CA LYS A 71 0.78 -8.49 -24.44
C LYS A 71 1.45 -8.41 -25.83
N LYS A 72 2.75 -8.05 -25.91
CA LYS A 72 3.50 -7.96 -27.17
C LYS A 72 4.21 -9.27 -27.55
N LEU A 73 4.26 -10.23 -26.63
CA LEU A 73 4.82 -11.58 -26.82
C LEU A 73 3.71 -12.55 -27.20
#